data_AF-A0A3Q0JFV7-F1
#
_entry.id   AF-A0A3Q0JFV7-F1
#
_cell.length_a   1.000
_cell.length_b   1.000
_cell.length_c   1.000
_cell.angle_alpha   90.00
_cell.angle_beta   90.00
_cell.angle_gamma   90.00
#
_symmetry.space_group_name_H-M   'P 1'
#
loop_
_entity.id
_entity.type
_entity.pdbx_description
1 polymer ?
#
loop_
_entity_poly.entity_id
_entity_poly.type
_entity_poly.pdbx_seq_one_letter_code
_entity_poly.pdbx_strand_id
1 'polypeptide(L)'
;MHALHDVFSPLSSPLAYLLREKFLLTSKGQCTTADFQRATSVVTHEFTHQWFGDLVTPASWNFAWLNEAFARLFEYFGTRMVEPTWRMEDLFVVEQVQVAFNSDLKGSHAMTSETTTPDSISETFDHIIYNKGQGFDFHRGTVEPANLWDAFDGVLDEIGGAQYLPPNSTSITEFVDQWVNKPGFPLVTFSRNYSSKVVTVTQQRFLVEKADRDADKTNWTIPLTYTTRTNANFSSRANLFWFDRFKPSVQFSVPDNNDWLIANLKEVGFYRVNYDAQNWALIAAQLSANPAKIHLLNRAQILDDAFTLARADLVSYETALELTRYLKTEKDFIPWYAVWSHIRDLLHTYAQTEVANQMKVRGKTVGARLVQW
;
A
#
# COMPACT_ATOMS: atom_id res chain seq x y z
N MET A 1 1.93 -11.78 -11.91
CA MET A 1 0.97 -12.80 -11.45
C MET A 1 1.06 -13.96 -12.42
N HIS A 2 1.65 -15.13 -12.20
CA HIS A 2 2.09 -15.86 -11.02
C HIS A 2 3.59 -16.19 -11.14
N ALA A 3 4.34 -16.00 -10.06
CA ALA A 3 5.71 -16.50 -9.94
C ALA A 3 5.84 -17.65 -8.93
N LEU A 4 4.74 -18.02 -8.23
CA LEU A 4 4.81 -18.78 -6.99
C LEU A 4 4.13 -20.15 -7.05
N HIS A 5 3.53 -20.54 -8.18
CA HIS A 5 3.26 -21.96 -8.47
C HIS A 5 4.51 -22.71 -8.96
N ASP A 6 5.67 -22.04 -8.92
CA ASP A 6 6.87 -22.38 -9.68
C ASP A 6 8.12 -22.54 -8.80
N VAL A 7 7.96 -22.35 -7.49
CA VAL A 7 9.01 -22.56 -6.48
C VAL A 7 8.54 -23.64 -5.52
N PHE A 8 9.35 -24.69 -5.37
CA PHE A 8 9.04 -25.80 -4.48
C PHE A 8 10.21 -25.98 -3.51
N SER A 9 9.92 -25.89 -2.22
CA SER A 9 10.77 -26.49 -1.20
C SER A 9 10.37 -27.97 -1.09
N PRO A 10 11.27 -28.93 -1.33
CA PRO A 10 10.99 -30.32 -1.03
C PRO A 10 10.72 -30.44 0.47
N LEU A 11 9.56 -31.02 0.84
CA LEU A 11 9.15 -31.30 2.23
C LEU A 11 10.21 -32.02 3.10
N SER A 12 11.29 -32.52 2.50
CA SER A 12 12.38 -33.26 3.14
C SER A 12 13.69 -32.48 3.32
N SER A 13 13.82 -31.22 2.88
CA SER A 13 15.05 -30.44 3.12
C SER A 13 14.84 -28.92 3.18
N PRO A 14 14.89 -28.30 4.37
CA PRO A 14 14.80 -26.84 4.54
C PRO A 14 16.04 -26.06 4.03
N LEU A 15 16.94 -26.71 3.28
CA LEU A 15 18.17 -26.11 2.74
C LEU A 15 18.24 -26.15 1.20
N ALA A 16 17.21 -26.66 0.53
CA ALA A 16 17.19 -26.78 -0.94
C ALA A 16 15.97 -26.09 -1.55
N TYR A 17 16.18 -24.94 -2.20
CA TYR A 17 15.14 -24.22 -2.94
C TYR A 17 15.24 -24.49 -4.44
N LEU A 18 14.11 -24.86 -5.05
CA LEU A 18 14.02 -25.03 -6.50
C LEU A 18 13.42 -23.77 -7.13
N LEU A 19 14.24 -23.04 -7.88
CA LEU A 19 13.83 -21.84 -8.60
C LEU A 19 13.76 -22.12 -10.10
N ARG A 20 12.74 -21.58 -10.78
CA ARG A 20 12.76 -21.54 -12.25
C ARG A 20 13.95 -20.73 -12.74
N GLU A 21 14.55 -21.16 -13.87
CA GLU A 21 15.77 -20.57 -14.44
C GLU A 21 15.71 -19.04 -14.53
N LYS A 22 14.59 -18.47 -14.98
CA LYS A 22 14.39 -17.01 -15.10
C LYS A 22 14.50 -16.22 -13.78
N PHE A 23 14.42 -16.88 -12.63
CA PHE A 23 14.52 -16.27 -11.31
C PHE A 23 15.88 -16.50 -10.64
N LEU A 24 16.82 -17.17 -11.31
CA LEU A 24 18.16 -17.45 -10.77
C LEU A 24 19.28 -17.15 -11.78
N LEU A 25 19.10 -17.56 -13.03
CA LEU A 25 20.09 -17.43 -14.09
C LEU A 25 19.97 -16.06 -14.76
N THR A 26 20.85 -15.13 -14.36
CA THR A 26 20.93 -13.79 -14.95
C THR A 26 22.29 -13.57 -15.60
N SER A 27 22.31 -12.89 -16.76
CA SER A 27 23.54 -12.65 -17.54
C SER A 27 23.60 -11.21 -18.01
N LYS A 28 24.76 -10.57 -17.79
CA LYS A 28 24.99 -9.17 -18.17
C LYS A 28 24.94 -9.04 -19.70
N GLY A 29 24.15 -8.10 -20.19
CA GLY A 29 23.96 -7.86 -21.63
C GLY A 29 22.92 -8.77 -22.30
N GLN A 30 22.33 -9.73 -21.57
CA GLN A 30 21.22 -10.57 -22.05
C GLN A 30 19.93 -10.33 -21.27
N CYS A 31 20.04 -10.05 -19.97
CA CYS A 31 18.91 -9.76 -19.09
C CYS A 31 18.70 -8.24 -18.95
N THR A 32 17.44 -7.83 -18.81
CA THR A 32 17.07 -6.45 -18.49
C THR A 32 17.33 -6.16 -17.00
N THR A 33 17.38 -4.88 -16.63
CA THR A 33 17.43 -4.48 -15.20
C THR A 33 16.25 -5.05 -14.41
N ALA A 34 15.06 -5.13 -15.02
CA ALA A 34 13.89 -5.72 -14.37
C ALA A 34 14.07 -7.22 -14.10
N ASP A 35 14.73 -7.96 -15.00
CA ASP A 35 15.03 -9.38 -14.79
C ASP A 35 16.01 -9.59 -13.64
N PHE A 36 17.07 -8.77 -13.57
CA PHE A 36 18.02 -8.80 -12.45
C PHE A 36 17.32 -8.48 -11.12
N GLN A 37 16.52 -7.41 -11.10
CA GLN A 37 15.79 -7.02 -9.91
C GLN A 37 14.84 -8.12 -9.44
N ARG A 38 14.09 -8.72 -10.38
CA ARG A 38 13.16 -9.80 -10.07
C ARG A 38 13.87 -11.05 -9.56
N ALA A 39 14.98 -11.46 -10.18
CA ALA A 39 15.73 -12.63 -9.73
C ALA A 39 16.26 -12.43 -8.31
N THR A 40 16.92 -11.30 -8.03
CA THR A 40 17.43 -10.98 -6.68
C THR A 40 16.30 -10.92 -5.65
N SER A 41 15.15 -10.32 -6.01
CA SER A 41 14.02 -10.21 -5.09
C SER A 41 13.41 -11.57 -4.77
N VAL A 42 13.22 -12.44 -5.76
CA VAL A 42 12.75 -13.83 -5.54
C VAL A 42 13.73 -14.60 -4.66
N VAL A 43 15.03 -14.55 -4.94
CA VAL A 43 16.03 -15.25 -4.11
C VAL A 43 15.95 -14.75 -2.66
N THR A 44 15.77 -13.46 -2.44
CA THR A 44 15.62 -12.89 -1.09
C THR A 44 14.32 -13.34 -0.41
N HIS A 45 13.21 -13.40 -1.16
CA HIS A 45 11.92 -13.94 -0.69
C HIS A 45 12.10 -15.37 -0.18
N GLU A 46 12.69 -16.25 -1.00
CA GLU A 46 12.89 -17.66 -0.62
C GLU A 46 13.88 -17.83 0.53
N PHE A 47 14.96 -17.04 0.57
CA PHE A 47 15.89 -17.07 1.70
C PHE A 47 15.21 -16.68 3.01
N THR A 48 14.21 -15.79 2.95
CA THR A 48 13.45 -15.40 4.14
C THR A 48 12.63 -16.57 4.69
N HIS A 49 12.15 -17.47 3.83
CA HIS A 49 11.40 -18.64 4.27
C HIS A 49 12.22 -19.60 5.15
N GLN A 50 13.56 -19.56 5.09
CA GLN A 50 14.41 -20.30 6.03
C GLN A 50 14.12 -19.95 7.50
N TRP A 51 13.67 -18.72 7.75
CA TRP A 51 13.20 -18.27 9.07
C TRP A 51 11.68 -18.31 9.16
N PHE A 52 10.98 -17.61 8.25
CA PHE A 52 9.51 -17.45 8.27
C PHE A 52 8.85 -18.42 7.28
N GLY A 53 8.58 -19.64 7.73
CA GLY A 53 8.05 -20.73 6.92
C GLY A 53 8.63 -22.07 7.35
N ASP A 54 9.97 -22.11 7.49
CA ASP A 54 10.71 -23.33 7.82
C ASP A 54 11.06 -23.41 9.31
N LEU A 55 11.74 -22.39 9.87
CA LEU A 55 12.12 -22.38 11.29
C LEU A 55 10.93 -22.07 12.20
N VAL A 56 10.13 -21.11 11.77
CA VAL A 56 8.88 -20.67 12.40
C VAL A 56 7.78 -20.95 11.40
N THR A 57 6.92 -21.91 11.70
CA THR A 57 5.88 -22.39 10.78
C THR A 57 4.50 -22.08 11.34
N PRO A 58 3.52 -21.63 10.55
CA PRO A 58 2.18 -21.35 11.04
C PRO A 58 1.55 -22.65 11.57
N ALA A 59 0.86 -22.57 12.70
CA ALA A 59 0.18 -23.73 13.30
C ALA A 59 -0.97 -24.27 12.41
N SER A 60 -1.48 -23.44 11.51
CA SER A 60 -2.54 -23.77 10.55
C SER A 60 -2.39 -22.94 9.28
N TRP A 61 -2.88 -23.46 8.15
CA TRP A 61 -3.01 -22.72 6.89
C TRP A 61 -3.91 -21.49 7.01
N ASN A 62 -4.76 -21.42 8.03
CA ASN A 62 -5.53 -20.22 8.37
C ASN A 62 -4.64 -19.00 8.65
N PHE A 63 -3.36 -19.24 8.98
CA PHE A 63 -2.36 -18.23 9.28
C PHE A 63 -1.21 -18.23 8.26
N ALA A 64 -1.44 -18.73 7.03
CA ALA A 64 -0.42 -18.79 5.98
C ALA A 64 0.24 -17.43 5.70
N TRP A 65 -0.47 -16.33 5.98
CA TRP A 65 0.08 -14.98 5.89
C TRP A 65 1.28 -14.72 6.80
N LEU A 66 1.43 -15.43 7.92
CA LEU A 66 2.63 -15.31 8.77
C LEU A 66 3.92 -15.70 8.01
N ASN A 67 3.83 -16.52 6.96
CA ASN A 67 4.97 -16.86 6.12
C ASN A 67 5.11 -15.87 4.96
N GLU A 68 4.08 -15.83 4.12
CA GLU A 68 4.18 -15.21 2.80
C GLU A 68 4.28 -13.70 2.85
N ALA A 69 3.62 -13.12 3.83
CA ALA A 69 3.54 -11.68 3.98
C ALA A 69 4.87 -11.11 4.51
N PHE A 70 5.56 -11.89 5.34
CA PHE A 70 6.92 -11.62 5.78
C PHE A 70 7.92 -11.83 4.66
N ALA A 71 7.89 -12.98 3.98
CA ALA A 71 8.76 -13.21 2.84
C ALA A 71 8.62 -12.08 1.79
N ARG A 72 7.40 -11.58 1.58
CA ARG A 72 7.16 -10.39 0.74
C ARG A 72 7.74 -9.09 1.30
N LEU A 73 7.67 -8.85 2.62
CA LEU A 73 8.36 -7.71 3.25
C LEU A 73 9.86 -7.77 2.94
N PHE A 74 10.50 -8.89 3.26
CA PHE A 74 11.95 -9.03 3.10
C PHE A 74 12.39 -9.14 1.65
N GLU A 75 11.52 -9.59 0.75
CA GLU A 75 11.74 -9.49 -0.68
C GLU A 75 12.13 -8.06 -1.09
N TYR A 76 11.52 -7.04 -0.49
CA TYR A 76 11.86 -5.64 -0.80
C TYR A 76 12.93 -5.08 0.14
N PHE A 77 12.74 -5.21 1.44
CA PHE A 77 13.63 -4.61 2.44
C PHE A 77 14.97 -5.36 2.56
N GLY A 78 14.98 -6.68 2.43
CA GLY A 78 16.20 -7.48 2.33
C GLY A 78 16.94 -7.23 1.02
N THR A 79 16.24 -7.16 -0.11
CA THR A 79 16.89 -6.83 -1.40
C THR A 79 17.52 -5.46 -1.36
N ARG A 80 16.90 -4.47 -0.71
CA ARG A 80 17.52 -3.15 -0.48
C ARG A 80 18.84 -3.25 0.29
N MET A 81 18.99 -4.16 1.24
CA MET A 81 20.24 -4.30 2.00
C MET A 81 21.39 -4.77 1.10
N VAL A 82 21.07 -5.58 0.09
CA VAL A 82 22.04 -6.08 -0.90
C VAL A 82 22.28 -5.05 -2.02
N GLU A 83 21.19 -4.43 -2.50
CA GLU A 83 21.17 -3.48 -3.61
C GLU A 83 20.54 -2.13 -3.19
N PRO A 84 21.30 -1.29 -2.44
CA PRO A 84 20.75 -0.10 -1.80
C PRO A 84 20.31 1.01 -2.77
N THR A 85 20.74 0.93 -4.03
CA THR A 85 20.43 1.95 -5.05
C THR A 85 19.13 1.69 -5.80
N TRP A 86 18.52 0.50 -5.66
CA TRP A 86 17.34 0.10 -6.43
C TRP A 86 16.02 0.66 -5.91
N ARG A 87 16.04 1.40 -4.78
CA ARG A 87 14.84 2.04 -4.19
C ARG A 87 13.69 1.05 -3.95
N MET A 88 14.02 -0.17 -3.51
CA MET A 88 13.01 -1.22 -3.27
C MET A 88 11.90 -0.80 -2.31
N GLU A 89 12.19 0.05 -1.31
CA GLU A 89 11.14 0.59 -0.43
C GLU A 89 10.11 1.45 -1.16
N ASP A 90 10.52 2.20 -2.18
CA ASP A 90 9.58 2.99 -2.97
C ASP A 90 8.73 2.08 -3.88
N LEU A 91 9.36 1.03 -4.43
CA LEU A 91 8.69 0.03 -5.25
C LEU A 91 7.69 -0.78 -4.44
N PHE A 92 7.99 -1.09 -3.18
CA PHE A 92 7.09 -1.81 -2.28
C PHE A 92 5.72 -1.12 -2.18
N VAL A 93 5.68 0.21 -2.12
CA VAL A 93 4.43 0.97 -2.06
C VAL A 93 3.59 0.75 -3.32
N VAL A 94 4.17 0.95 -4.51
CA VAL A 94 3.40 0.91 -5.76
C VAL A 94 3.17 -0.50 -6.30
N GLU A 95 4.04 -1.45 -5.99
CA GLU A 95 3.94 -2.84 -6.46
C GLU A 95 3.20 -3.75 -5.48
N GLN A 96 3.18 -3.42 -4.18
CA GLN A 96 2.54 -4.26 -3.16
C GLN A 96 1.38 -3.56 -2.47
N VAL A 97 1.58 -2.39 -1.85
CA VAL A 97 0.52 -1.70 -1.08
C VAL A 97 -0.65 -1.31 -1.98
N GLN A 98 -0.39 -0.62 -3.08
CA GLN A 98 -1.42 -0.18 -4.02
C GLN A 98 -2.10 -1.36 -4.74
N VAL A 99 -1.36 -2.44 -5.00
CA VAL A 99 -1.94 -3.68 -5.55
C VAL A 99 -2.86 -4.34 -4.53
N ALA A 100 -2.48 -4.38 -3.25
CA ALA A 100 -3.30 -4.93 -2.17
C ALA A 100 -4.61 -4.17 -2.02
N PHE A 101 -4.59 -2.83 -2.11
CA PHE A 101 -5.84 -2.05 -2.09
C PHE A 101 -6.79 -2.42 -3.22
N ASN A 102 -6.27 -2.76 -4.41
CA ASN A 102 -7.10 -3.15 -5.55
C ASN A 102 -7.62 -4.58 -5.42
N SER A 103 -6.90 -5.46 -4.74
CA SER A 103 -7.32 -6.83 -4.43
C SER A 103 -8.30 -6.92 -3.28
N ASP A 104 -8.17 -6.08 -2.25
CA ASP A 104 -9.01 -6.08 -1.04
C ASP A 104 -10.32 -5.27 -1.21
N LEU A 105 -10.88 -5.28 -2.43
CA LEU A 105 -12.18 -4.70 -2.78
C LEU A 105 -13.30 -5.75 -2.60
N LYS A 106 -14.46 -5.58 -3.27
CA LYS A 106 -15.61 -6.47 -3.12
C LYS A 106 -15.25 -7.93 -3.43
N GLY A 107 -15.63 -8.84 -2.54
CA GLY A 107 -15.31 -10.28 -2.64
C GLY A 107 -14.00 -10.67 -1.96
N SER A 108 -13.36 -9.77 -1.22
CA SER A 108 -12.16 -10.06 -0.44
C SER A 108 -12.42 -10.87 0.83
N HIS A 109 -11.35 -11.42 1.40
CA HIS A 109 -11.37 -12.13 2.68
C HIS A 109 -10.46 -11.46 3.72
N ALA A 110 -10.66 -11.81 4.99
CA ALA A 110 -9.73 -11.44 6.05
C ALA A 110 -8.38 -12.17 5.83
N MET A 111 -7.28 -11.62 6.35
CA MET A 111 -5.99 -12.30 6.23
C MET A 111 -5.99 -13.64 6.98
N THR A 112 -6.62 -13.66 8.15
CA THR A 112 -6.95 -14.91 8.84
C THR A 112 -8.27 -15.43 8.27
N SER A 113 -8.21 -16.52 7.53
CA SER A 113 -9.39 -17.16 6.93
C SER A 113 -9.42 -18.65 7.22
N GLU A 114 -10.60 -19.22 7.48
CA GLU A 114 -10.73 -20.66 7.64
C GLU A 114 -10.49 -21.38 6.31
N THR A 115 -9.51 -22.27 6.30
CA THR A 115 -9.15 -23.09 5.15
C THR A 115 -9.43 -24.56 5.51
N THR A 116 -10.26 -25.22 4.72
CA THR A 116 -10.73 -26.59 5.02
C THR A 116 -10.50 -27.56 3.87
N THR A 117 -10.18 -27.07 2.67
CA THR A 117 -9.89 -27.85 1.47
C THR A 117 -8.57 -27.42 0.82
N PRO A 118 -7.88 -28.30 0.08
CA PRO A 118 -6.67 -27.94 -0.68
C PRO A 118 -6.87 -26.77 -1.65
N ASP A 119 -8.05 -26.66 -2.27
CA ASP A 119 -8.40 -25.53 -3.12
C ASP A 119 -8.50 -24.23 -2.29
N SER A 120 -9.19 -24.27 -1.14
CA SER A 120 -9.27 -23.11 -0.24
C SER A 120 -7.91 -22.71 0.32
N ILE A 121 -6.99 -23.66 0.53
CA ILE A 121 -5.60 -23.39 0.96
C ILE A 121 -4.82 -22.70 -0.17
N SER A 122 -5.03 -23.11 -1.42
CA SER A 122 -4.38 -22.50 -2.59
C SER A 122 -4.88 -21.08 -2.84
N GLU A 123 -6.18 -20.83 -2.58
CA GLU A 123 -6.81 -19.51 -2.65
C GLU A 123 -6.28 -18.54 -1.59
N THR A 124 -5.77 -19.05 -0.47
CA THR A 124 -5.09 -18.28 0.59
C THR A 124 -3.76 -17.68 0.13
N PHE A 125 -3.16 -18.15 -0.97
CA PHE A 125 -1.93 -17.57 -1.52
C PHE A 125 -2.24 -16.45 -2.53
N ASP A 126 -2.97 -15.44 -2.08
CA ASP A 126 -3.43 -14.31 -2.88
C ASP A 126 -2.75 -12.98 -2.50
N HIS A 127 -3.03 -11.92 -3.26
CA HIS A 127 -2.44 -10.60 -3.01
C HIS A 127 -2.76 -10.02 -1.63
N ILE A 128 -3.88 -10.40 -0.99
CA ILE A 128 -4.23 -9.94 0.36
C ILE A 128 -3.22 -10.51 1.34
N ILE A 129 -2.93 -11.80 1.23
CA ILE A 129 -2.01 -12.47 2.14
C ILE A 129 -0.56 -12.08 1.89
N TYR A 130 -0.10 -11.99 0.65
CA TYR A 130 1.28 -11.55 0.38
C TYR A 130 1.55 -10.10 0.82
N ASN A 131 0.56 -9.21 0.73
CA ASN A 131 0.85 -7.77 0.77
C ASN A 131 0.38 -7.07 2.05
N LYS A 132 -0.48 -7.69 2.87
CA LYS A 132 -1.11 -7.03 4.03
C LYS A 132 -0.47 -7.36 5.40
N GLY A 133 0.24 -8.47 5.57
CA GLY A 133 0.79 -8.90 6.87
C GLY A 133 2.29 -8.73 7.03
N GLN A 134 2.80 -7.88 7.92
CA GLN A 134 4.27 -7.71 8.01
C GLN A 134 4.74 -7.46 9.45
N GLY A 135 5.60 -8.34 9.97
CA GLY A 135 6.67 -7.96 10.91
C GLY A 135 7.05 -8.99 11.98
N PHE A 136 8.31 -8.90 12.44
CA PHE A 136 9.26 -9.89 12.98
C PHE A 136 9.08 -10.72 14.29
N ASP A 137 9.84 -11.82 14.24
CA ASP A 137 10.60 -12.64 15.21
C ASP A 137 9.89 -13.58 16.20
N PHE A 138 10.32 -14.83 16.16
CA PHE A 138 9.71 -15.95 16.86
C PHE A 138 10.69 -17.06 17.19
N HIS A 139 10.54 -17.60 18.39
CA HIS A 139 11.25 -18.79 18.83
C HIS A 139 10.72 -20.05 18.12
N ARG A 140 11.65 -20.99 17.87
CA ARG A 140 11.45 -22.26 17.13
C ARG A 140 10.14 -22.98 17.50
N GLY A 141 9.25 -23.22 16.53
CA GLY A 141 8.02 -24.00 16.73
C GLY A 141 6.88 -23.62 15.78
N THR A 142 5.72 -24.26 15.97
CA THR A 142 4.47 -23.84 15.33
C THR A 142 3.94 -22.58 16.01
N VAL A 143 3.57 -21.57 15.23
CA VAL A 143 3.11 -20.27 15.76
C VAL A 143 1.69 -19.94 15.34
N GLU A 144 0.96 -19.30 16.25
CA GLU A 144 -0.30 -18.60 16.00
C GLU A 144 -0.08 -17.08 16.00
N PRO A 145 -0.99 -16.28 15.43
CA PRO A 145 -0.87 -14.82 15.43
C PRO A 145 -0.67 -14.22 16.84
N ALA A 146 -1.31 -14.80 17.87
CA ALA A 146 -1.17 -14.36 19.26
C ALA A 146 0.29 -14.37 19.72
N ASN A 147 1.05 -15.41 19.35
CA ASN A 147 2.44 -15.48 19.73
C ASN A 147 3.24 -14.29 19.14
N LEU A 148 2.84 -13.76 17.97
CA LEU A 148 3.60 -12.75 17.22
C LEU A 148 3.43 -11.41 17.88
N TRP A 149 2.19 -11.14 18.26
CA TRP A 149 1.83 -9.94 18.97
C TRP A 149 2.46 -9.93 20.36
N ASP A 150 2.54 -11.07 21.04
CA ASP A 150 3.28 -11.17 22.30
C ASP A 150 4.78 -10.83 22.13
N ALA A 151 5.42 -11.29 21.05
CA ALA A 151 6.81 -10.95 20.75
C ALA A 151 7.00 -9.45 20.48
N PHE A 152 6.08 -8.84 19.72
CA PHE A 152 6.06 -7.41 19.48
C PHE A 152 5.80 -6.58 20.75
N ASP A 153 4.88 -7.02 21.59
CA ASP A 153 4.60 -6.39 22.87
C ASP A 153 5.84 -6.45 23.76
N GLY A 154 6.57 -7.59 23.76
CA GLY A 154 7.86 -7.71 24.43
C GLY A 154 8.91 -6.70 23.92
N VAL A 155 9.08 -6.58 22.59
CA VAL A 155 10.00 -5.59 21.99
C VAL A 155 9.55 -4.15 22.32
N LEU A 156 8.26 -3.86 22.27
CA LEU A 156 7.71 -2.56 22.64
C LEU A 156 8.01 -2.22 24.10
N ASP A 157 7.84 -3.17 25.01
CA ASP A 157 8.16 -3.00 26.43
C ASP A 157 9.66 -2.74 26.63
N GLU A 158 10.53 -3.51 25.96
CA GLU A 158 11.99 -3.33 26.03
C GLU A 158 12.46 -1.95 25.57
N ILE A 159 11.84 -1.39 24.53
CA ILE A 159 12.21 -0.06 24.00
C ILE A 159 11.46 1.10 24.69
N GLY A 160 10.61 0.83 25.69
CA GLY A 160 9.74 1.86 26.30
C GLY A 160 8.73 2.46 25.31
N GLY A 161 8.22 1.62 24.41
CA GLY A 161 7.46 1.97 23.21
C GLY A 161 5.97 2.24 23.43
N ALA A 162 5.46 2.29 24.66
CA ALA A 162 4.03 2.47 24.95
C ALA A 162 3.40 3.70 24.25
N GLN A 163 4.19 4.76 24.04
CA GLN A 163 3.78 5.97 23.29
C GLN A 163 3.46 5.73 21.80
N TYR A 164 3.83 4.58 21.24
CA TYR A 164 3.55 4.18 19.86
C TYR A 164 2.23 3.41 19.72
N LEU A 165 1.58 3.05 20.82
CA LEU A 165 0.30 2.35 20.81
C LEU A 165 -0.87 3.32 20.58
N PRO A 166 -2.03 2.82 20.11
CA PRO A 166 -3.25 3.60 20.09
C PRO A 166 -3.64 4.11 21.49
N PRO A 167 -4.37 5.24 21.59
CA PRO A 167 -4.89 5.73 22.85
C PRO A 167 -5.77 4.67 23.51
N ASN A 168 -5.52 4.40 24.79
CA ASN A 168 -6.22 3.41 25.61
C ASN A 168 -5.97 1.94 25.26
N SER A 169 -5.01 1.64 24.38
CA SER A 169 -4.56 0.26 24.15
C SER A 169 -3.36 -0.08 25.03
N THR A 170 -3.36 -1.30 25.57
CA THR A 170 -2.25 -1.83 26.40
C THR A 170 -1.35 -2.80 25.63
N SER A 171 -1.73 -3.18 24.41
CA SER A 171 -0.97 -4.11 23.56
C SER A 171 -1.16 -3.81 22.07
N ILE A 172 -0.23 -4.27 21.25
CA ILE A 172 -0.32 -4.24 19.79
C ILE A 172 -1.39 -5.21 19.29
N THR A 173 -1.66 -6.28 20.04
CA THR A 173 -2.68 -7.28 19.71
C THR A 173 -4.03 -6.64 19.43
N GLU A 174 -4.49 -5.73 20.31
CA GLU A 174 -5.77 -5.02 20.13
C GLU A 174 -5.79 -4.18 18.86
N PHE A 175 -4.65 -3.60 18.49
CA PHE A 175 -4.51 -2.82 17.27
C PHE A 175 -4.53 -3.71 16.04
N VAL A 176 -3.80 -4.82 16.02
CA VAL A 176 -3.62 -5.62 14.79
C VAL A 176 -4.80 -6.54 14.51
N ASP A 177 -5.51 -7.01 15.53
CA ASP A 177 -6.67 -7.90 15.42
C ASP A 177 -7.71 -7.40 14.39
N GLN A 178 -8.05 -6.11 14.45
CA GLN A 178 -9.00 -5.49 13.52
C GLN A 178 -8.54 -5.44 12.05
N TRP A 179 -7.23 -5.55 11.78
CA TRP A 179 -6.66 -5.50 10.43
C TRP A 179 -6.47 -6.89 9.84
N VAL A 180 -6.18 -7.90 10.67
CA VAL A 180 -5.96 -9.28 10.21
C VAL A 180 -7.25 -10.09 10.16
N ASN A 181 -8.19 -9.82 11.06
CA ASN A 181 -9.43 -10.60 11.19
C ASN A 181 -10.65 -9.95 10.50
N LYS A 182 -10.45 -8.83 9.80
CA LYS A 182 -11.51 -8.18 9.00
C LYS A 182 -11.06 -7.91 7.57
N PRO A 183 -11.91 -8.20 6.57
CA PRO A 183 -11.62 -7.88 5.18
C PRO A 183 -11.70 -6.37 4.94
N GLY A 184 -10.98 -5.90 3.93
CA GLY A 184 -10.98 -4.51 3.51
C GLY A 184 -10.09 -3.59 4.33
N PHE A 185 -10.23 -2.31 4.02
CA PHE A 185 -9.50 -1.19 4.60
C PHE A 185 -10.36 0.08 4.55
N PRO A 186 -10.03 1.11 5.36
CA PRO A 186 -10.81 2.34 5.39
C PRO A 186 -10.45 3.31 4.26
N LEU A 187 -11.45 4.08 3.85
CA LEU A 187 -11.29 5.39 3.24
C LEU A 187 -11.34 6.45 4.34
N VAL A 188 -10.30 7.27 4.45
CA VAL A 188 -10.23 8.39 5.38
C VAL A 188 -10.47 9.69 4.63
N THR A 189 -11.50 10.44 5.01
CA THR A 189 -11.88 11.70 4.35
C THR A 189 -11.51 12.89 5.22
N PHE A 190 -10.69 13.80 4.69
CA PHE A 190 -10.30 15.05 5.33
C PHE A 190 -11.12 16.20 4.73
N SER A 191 -12.10 16.69 5.51
CA SER A 191 -12.98 17.78 5.12
C SER A 191 -12.59 19.07 5.81
N ARG A 192 -12.22 20.11 5.05
CA ARG A 192 -11.74 21.38 5.60
C ARG A 192 -12.84 22.43 5.66
N ASN A 193 -12.97 23.07 6.81
CA ASN A 193 -13.65 24.36 6.93
C ASN A 193 -12.62 25.47 6.79
N TYR A 194 -12.56 26.08 5.61
CA TYR A 194 -11.61 27.13 5.27
C TYR A 194 -11.91 28.46 5.98
N SER A 195 -13.06 28.66 6.62
CA SER A 195 -13.31 29.88 7.40
C SER A 195 -12.75 29.73 8.82
N SER A 196 -13.00 28.59 9.47
CA SER A 196 -12.56 28.32 10.84
C SER A 196 -11.18 27.66 10.94
N LYS A 197 -10.56 27.27 9.81
CA LYS A 197 -9.30 26.52 9.74
C LYS A 197 -9.34 25.14 10.40
N VAL A 198 -10.54 24.58 10.58
CA VAL A 198 -10.73 23.26 11.20
C VAL A 198 -10.84 22.19 10.12
N VAL A 199 -10.10 21.11 10.30
CA VAL A 199 -10.19 19.89 9.50
C VAL A 199 -11.00 18.88 10.29
N THR A 200 -12.06 18.33 9.68
CA THR A 200 -12.82 17.21 10.21
C THR A 200 -12.47 15.96 9.42
N VAL A 201 -12.04 14.92 10.14
CA VAL A 201 -11.66 13.64 9.57
C VAL A 201 -12.73 12.61 9.89
N THR A 202 -13.20 11.91 8.86
CA THR A 202 -14.14 10.78 8.98
C THR A 202 -13.57 9.55 8.30
N GLN A 203 -14.10 8.37 8.66
CA GLN A 203 -13.71 7.11 8.05
C GLN A 203 -14.95 6.28 7.70
N GLN A 204 -14.77 5.39 6.73
CA GLN A 204 -15.70 4.33 6.38
C GLN A 204 -14.93 3.24 5.63
N ARG A 205 -15.42 2.00 5.58
CA ARG A 205 -14.82 0.97 4.71
C ARG A 205 -14.83 1.44 3.25
N PHE A 206 -13.70 1.28 2.55
CA PHE A 206 -13.64 1.55 1.12
C PHE A 206 -14.19 0.38 0.32
N LEU A 207 -15.22 0.65 -0.49
CA LEU A 207 -15.76 -0.26 -1.49
C LEU A 207 -16.16 0.58 -2.72
N VAL A 208 -15.97 0.02 -3.92
CA VAL A 208 -16.29 0.70 -5.19
C VAL A 208 -17.80 0.87 -5.33
N GLU A 209 -18.56 -0.18 -5.04
CA GLU A 209 -20.02 -0.18 -5.14
C GLU A 209 -20.63 0.61 -3.98
N LYS A 210 -21.37 1.68 -4.31
CA LYS A 210 -22.00 2.56 -3.33
C LYS A 210 -22.93 1.83 -2.36
N ALA A 211 -23.72 0.88 -2.86
CA ALA A 211 -24.68 0.14 -2.03
C ALA A 211 -23.98 -0.68 -0.93
N ASP A 212 -22.89 -1.38 -1.28
CA ASP A 212 -22.13 -2.18 -0.31
C ASP A 212 -21.39 -1.27 0.69
N ARG A 213 -20.79 -0.19 0.19
CA ARG A 213 -20.11 0.82 1.01
C ARG A 213 -21.04 1.43 2.06
N ASP A 214 -22.25 1.83 1.66
CA ASP A 214 -23.20 2.50 2.56
C ASP A 214 -23.78 1.53 3.59
N ALA A 215 -23.86 0.24 3.28
CA ALA A 215 -24.34 -0.81 4.18
C ALA A 215 -23.30 -1.20 5.25
N ASP A 216 -22.00 -1.12 4.92
CA ASP A 216 -20.93 -1.47 5.84
C ASP A 216 -20.66 -0.36 6.88
N LYS A 217 -20.50 -0.74 8.15
CA LYS A 217 -20.21 0.16 9.29
C LYS A 217 -18.89 -0.16 9.99
N THR A 218 -18.03 -0.94 9.33
CA THR A 218 -16.73 -1.32 9.86
C THR A 218 -15.84 -0.09 9.92
N ASN A 219 -15.29 0.14 11.11
CA ASN A 219 -14.31 1.18 11.41
C ASN A 219 -13.06 0.56 12.04
N TRP A 220 -11.94 1.22 11.78
CA TRP A 220 -10.61 0.85 12.25
C TRP A 220 -10.04 1.95 13.15
N THR A 221 -9.21 1.55 14.10
CA THR A 221 -8.32 2.47 14.80
C THR A 221 -7.12 2.68 13.89
N ILE A 222 -6.88 3.92 13.47
CA ILE A 222 -5.94 4.24 12.38
C ILE A 222 -4.90 5.26 12.84
N PRO A 223 -3.59 5.01 12.66
CA PRO A 223 -2.58 6.05 12.79
C PRO A 223 -2.62 6.97 11.55
N LEU A 224 -2.95 8.23 11.78
CA LEU A 224 -3.03 9.25 10.75
C LEU A 224 -1.81 10.17 10.81
N THR A 225 -1.31 10.55 9.65
CA THR A 225 -0.25 11.56 9.50
C THR A 225 -0.68 12.58 8.47
N TYR A 226 -0.18 13.81 8.61
CA TYR A 226 -0.44 14.85 7.62
C TYR A 226 0.67 15.89 7.59
N THR A 227 0.74 16.59 6.47
CA THR A 227 1.56 17.79 6.30
C THR A 227 0.79 18.85 5.54
N THR A 228 1.21 20.10 5.70
CA THR A 228 0.68 21.26 4.97
C THR A 228 1.79 21.90 4.15
N ARG A 229 1.43 22.80 3.23
CA ARG A 229 2.40 23.51 2.39
C ARG A 229 3.37 24.39 3.20
N THR A 230 2.88 25.17 4.17
CA THR A 230 3.71 26.08 4.97
C THR A 230 4.69 25.31 5.85
N ASN A 231 4.25 24.19 6.42
CA ASN A 231 5.08 23.34 7.29
C ASN A 231 5.34 21.97 6.63
N ALA A 232 5.83 22.00 5.39
CA ALA A 232 6.04 20.80 4.60
C ALA A 232 7.08 19.86 5.24
N ASN A 233 6.61 18.75 5.81
CA ASN A 233 7.41 17.68 6.38
C ASN A 233 6.79 16.33 5.99
N PHE A 234 7.44 15.62 5.06
CA PHE A 234 6.99 14.31 4.58
C PHE A 234 7.65 13.14 5.34
N SER A 235 8.14 13.36 6.55
CA SER A 235 8.49 12.26 7.46
C SER A 235 7.24 11.41 7.72
N SER A 236 7.37 10.08 7.71
CA SER A 236 6.26 9.14 7.90
C SER A 236 5.58 9.22 9.28
N ARG A 237 6.12 10.04 10.19
CA ARG A 237 5.55 10.30 11.53
C ARG A 237 5.21 11.77 11.77
N ALA A 238 5.31 12.63 10.76
CA ALA A 238 5.01 14.05 10.94
C ALA A 238 3.51 14.25 11.24
N ASN A 239 3.24 15.03 12.29
CA ASN A 239 1.91 15.27 12.83
C ASN A 239 1.10 13.97 13.01
N LEU A 240 1.72 12.92 13.55
CA LEU A 240 1.05 11.66 13.86
C LEU A 240 -0.05 11.88 14.92
N PHE A 241 -1.25 11.37 14.65
CA PHE A 241 -2.34 11.30 15.61
C PHE A 241 -3.21 10.07 15.32
N TRP A 242 -4.02 9.66 16.28
CA TRP A 242 -4.85 8.46 16.16
C TRP A 242 -6.31 8.79 15.90
N PHE A 243 -6.93 8.04 14.99
CA PHE A 243 -8.38 7.99 14.83
C PHE A 243 -8.89 6.72 15.50
N ASP A 244 -9.50 6.85 16.67
CA ASP A 244 -10.21 5.78 17.37
C ASP A 244 -11.50 5.36 16.62
N ARG A 245 -11.63 4.06 16.33
CA ARG A 245 -12.77 3.45 15.62
C ARG A 245 -14.14 3.71 16.25
N PHE A 246 -14.19 4.01 17.54
CA PHE A 246 -15.43 4.29 18.27
C PHE A 246 -15.86 5.75 18.17
N LYS A 247 -15.02 6.63 17.62
CA LYS A 247 -15.35 8.03 17.39
C LYS A 247 -15.97 8.22 16.00
N PRO A 248 -16.97 9.10 15.85
CA PRO A 248 -17.54 9.40 14.54
C PRO A 248 -16.61 10.27 13.68
N SER A 249 -15.77 11.09 14.31
CA SER A 249 -14.80 11.96 13.63
C SER A 249 -13.68 12.38 14.57
N VAL A 250 -12.59 12.88 13.99
CA VAL A 250 -11.50 13.58 14.68
C VAL A 250 -11.33 14.96 14.07
N GLN A 251 -10.98 15.95 14.89
CA GLN A 251 -10.78 17.33 14.43
C GLN A 251 -9.43 17.89 14.86
N PHE A 252 -8.83 18.69 14.00
CA PHE A 252 -7.62 19.47 14.29
C PHE A 252 -7.62 20.77 13.49
N SER A 253 -6.78 21.72 13.90
CA SER A 253 -6.65 23.01 13.22
C SER A 253 -5.41 23.05 12.32
N VAL A 254 -5.49 23.75 11.19
CA VAL A 254 -4.37 24.00 10.28
C VAL A 254 -4.00 25.48 10.24
N PRO A 255 -2.73 25.84 9.97
CA PRO A 255 -2.27 27.22 10.08
C PRO A 255 -2.84 28.16 9.00
N ASP A 256 -2.97 27.68 7.75
CA ASP A 256 -3.37 28.47 6.59
C ASP A 256 -4.45 27.75 5.76
N ASN A 257 -5.41 28.52 5.25
CA ASN A 257 -6.49 28.07 4.38
C ASN A 257 -6.03 27.91 2.92
N ASN A 258 -5.00 28.63 2.50
CA ASN A 258 -4.44 28.54 1.15
C ASN A 258 -3.40 27.43 1.00
N ASP A 259 -3.07 26.74 2.10
CA ASP A 259 -2.21 25.57 2.06
C ASP A 259 -2.99 24.35 1.61
N TRP A 260 -2.42 23.53 0.72
CA TRP A 260 -2.85 22.16 0.60
C TRP A 260 -2.53 21.39 1.88
N LEU A 261 -3.34 20.38 2.17
CA LEU A 261 -3.08 19.35 3.18
C LEU A 261 -2.93 18.00 2.47
N ILE A 262 -1.88 17.26 2.79
CA ILE A 262 -1.65 15.89 2.32
C ILE A 262 -1.53 14.98 3.54
N ALA A 263 -2.31 13.91 3.56
CA ALA A 263 -2.31 12.92 4.62
C ALA A 263 -1.75 11.57 4.14
N ASN A 264 -1.51 10.67 5.09
CA ASN A 264 -0.84 9.38 4.90
C ASN A 264 0.56 9.54 4.27
N LEU A 265 1.45 10.19 5.02
CA LEU A 265 2.78 10.54 4.53
C LEU A 265 3.57 9.28 4.13
N LYS A 266 4.04 9.28 2.88
CA LYS A 266 4.68 8.14 2.20
C LYS A 266 3.81 6.87 2.07
N GLU A 267 2.49 6.98 2.21
CA GLU A 267 1.55 5.86 2.07
C GLU A 267 1.86 4.68 3.01
N VAL A 268 2.36 4.99 4.21
CA VAL A 268 2.72 3.98 5.22
C VAL A 268 1.48 3.33 5.85
N GLY A 269 0.39 4.10 5.99
CA GLY A 269 -0.85 3.59 6.51
C GLY A 269 -1.65 2.83 5.45
N PHE A 270 -2.23 1.69 5.83
CA PHE A 270 -3.06 0.87 4.95
C PHE A 270 -4.49 1.43 4.84
N TYR A 271 -4.61 2.63 4.25
CA TYR A 271 -5.87 3.29 3.98
C TYR A 271 -5.75 4.28 2.83
N ARG A 272 -6.87 4.50 2.14
CA ARG A 272 -6.97 5.53 1.09
C ARG A 272 -7.37 6.87 1.67
N VAL A 273 -6.99 7.96 0.99
CA VAL A 273 -7.29 9.31 1.44
C VAL A 273 -8.18 10.04 0.43
N ASN A 274 -9.27 10.63 0.93
CA ASN A 274 -10.05 11.62 0.18
C ASN A 274 -9.96 13.00 0.83
N TYR A 275 -10.08 14.03 0.01
CA TYR A 275 -10.12 15.42 0.43
C TYR A 275 -11.34 16.14 -0.16
N ASP A 276 -11.70 17.28 0.42
CA ASP A 276 -12.64 18.20 -0.23
C ASP A 276 -12.10 18.76 -1.57
N ALA A 277 -13.01 19.20 -2.44
CA ALA A 277 -12.68 19.66 -3.78
C ALA A 277 -11.68 20.83 -3.82
N GLN A 278 -11.73 21.73 -2.84
CA GLN A 278 -10.78 22.84 -2.76
C GLN A 278 -9.38 22.35 -2.42
N ASN A 279 -9.24 21.35 -1.54
CA ASN A 279 -7.94 20.78 -1.20
C ASN A 279 -7.34 20.01 -2.38
N TRP A 280 -8.16 19.24 -3.10
CA TRP A 280 -7.75 18.60 -4.36
C TRP A 280 -7.23 19.62 -5.39
N ALA A 281 -7.91 20.76 -5.55
CA ALA A 281 -7.47 21.83 -6.44
C ALA A 281 -6.14 22.47 -5.98
N LEU A 282 -5.93 22.66 -4.67
CA LEU A 282 -4.66 23.17 -4.12
C LEU A 282 -3.50 22.19 -4.37
N ILE A 283 -3.75 20.88 -4.25
CA ILE A 283 -2.77 19.84 -4.59
C ILE A 283 -2.43 19.89 -6.08
N ALA A 284 -3.44 19.93 -6.97
CA ALA A 284 -3.23 20.00 -8.41
C ALA A 284 -2.44 21.25 -8.84
N ALA A 285 -2.72 22.40 -8.22
CA ALA A 285 -1.98 23.63 -8.43
C ALA A 285 -0.51 23.50 -7.98
N GLN A 286 -0.25 22.90 -6.82
CA GLN A 286 1.12 22.65 -6.34
C GLN A 286 1.88 21.72 -7.28
N LEU A 287 1.28 20.60 -7.70
CA LEU A 287 1.91 19.64 -8.61
C LEU A 287 2.26 20.28 -9.94
N SER A 288 1.37 21.12 -10.48
CA SER A 288 1.59 21.83 -11.75
C SER A 288 2.68 22.91 -11.64
N ALA A 289 2.76 23.60 -10.49
CA ALA A 289 3.74 24.65 -10.27
C ALA A 289 5.14 24.11 -9.94
N ASN A 290 5.22 23.15 -9.01
CA ASN A 290 6.45 22.48 -8.62
C ASN A 290 6.15 21.13 -7.93
N PRO A 291 6.21 20.01 -8.66
CA PRO A 291 5.90 18.69 -8.10
C PRO A 291 6.94 18.22 -7.07
N ALA A 292 8.18 18.71 -7.14
CA ALA A 292 9.24 18.33 -6.19
C ALA A 292 8.97 18.78 -4.74
N LYS A 293 7.98 19.66 -4.52
CA LYS A 293 7.52 20.06 -3.17
C LYS A 293 6.67 19.00 -2.48
N ILE A 294 6.17 18.01 -3.21
CA ILE A 294 5.44 16.87 -2.65
C ILE A 294 6.31 15.62 -2.79
N HIS A 295 6.43 14.83 -1.73
CA HIS A 295 7.25 13.60 -1.76
C HIS A 295 6.76 12.63 -2.84
N LEU A 296 7.68 11.96 -3.53
CA LEU A 296 7.36 11.11 -4.70
C LEU A 296 6.31 10.04 -4.39
N LEU A 297 6.39 9.39 -3.22
CA LEU A 297 5.39 8.40 -2.78
C LEU A 297 4.01 9.01 -2.57
N ASN A 298 3.94 10.23 -2.02
CA ASN A 298 2.65 10.91 -1.91
C ASN A 298 2.13 11.38 -3.27
N ARG A 299 2.99 11.69 -4.25
CA ARG A 299 2.55 11.96 -5.62
C ARG A 299 1.96 10.71 -6.28
N ALA A 300 2.57 9.55 -6.05
CA ALA A 300 2.03 8.25 -6.48
C ALA A 300 0.69 7.95 -5.80
N GLN A 301 0.63 8.05 -4.48
CA GLN A 301 -0.59 7.90 -3.68
C GLN A 301 -1.72 8.82 -4.18
N ILE A 302 -1.43 10.11 -4.38
CA ILE A 302 -2.42 11.10 -4.85
C ILE A 302 -3.05 10.68 -6.18
N LEU A 303 -2.24 10.16 -7.10
CA LEU A 303 -2.73 9.69 -8.39
C LEU A 303 -3.54 8.39 -8.22
N ASP A 304 -3.01 7.41 -7.48
CA ASP A 304 -3.70 6.14 -7.24
C ASP A 304 -5.06 6.32 -6.52
N ASP A 305 -5.09 7.12 -5.44
CA ASP A 305 -6.30 7.46 -4.70
C ASP A 305 -7.30 8.22 -5.58
N ALA A 306 -6.88 9.27 -6.30
CA ALA A 306 -7.81 10.08 -7.07
C ALA A 306 -8.53 9.28 -8.17
N PHE A 307 -7.81 8.42 -8.90
CA PHE A 307 -8.43 7.58 -9.94
C PHE A 307 -9.31 6.48 -9.33
N THR A 308 -8.88 5.86 -8.24
CA THR A 308 -9.66 4.83 -7.54
C THR A 308 -10.95 5.41 -6.95
N LEU A 309 -10.89 6.61 -6.37
CA LEU A 309 -12.04 7.33 -5.85
C LEU A 309 -12.97 7.82 -6.97
N ALA A 310 -12.42 8.18 -8.13
CA ALA A 310 -13.23 8.53 -9.30
C ALA A 310 -14.01 7.34 -9.85
N ARG A 311 -13.39 6.15 -9.89
CA ARG A 311 -14.08 4.90 -10.21
C ARG A 311 -15.20 4.56 -9.22
N ALA A 312 -15.07 4.97 -7.95
CA ALA A 312 -16.06 4.73 -6.89
C ALA A 312 -17.12 5.85 -6.76
N ASP A 313 -17.17 6.80 -7.69
CA ASP A 313 -18.07 7.97 -7.70
C ASP A 313 -17.95 8.83 -6.42
N LEU A 314 -16.74 8.94 -5.87
CA LEU A 314 -16.43 9.73 -4.67
C LEU A 314 -15.66 11.02 -5.01
N VAL A 315 -15.00 11.04 -6.16
CA VAL A 315 -14.27 12.18 -6.73
C VAL A 315 -14.63 12.25 -8.22
N SER A 316 -14.64 13.44 -8.82
CA SER A 316 -14.90 13.56 -10.25
C SER A 316 -13.69 13.08 -11.08
N TYR A 317 -13.92 12.46 -12.23
CA TYR A 317 -12.84 12.13 -13.16
C TYR A 317 -12.11 13.38 -13.66
N GLU A 318 -12.78 14.54 -13.73
CA GLU A 318 -12.16 15.82 -14.01
C GLU A 318 -11.07 16.16 -12.99
N THR A 319 -11.32 15.90 -11.70
CA THR A 319 -10.33 16.14 -10.64
C THR A 319 -9.14 15.18 -10.80
N ALA A 320 -9.39 13.89 -11.00
CA ALA A 320 -8.34 12.89 -11.23
C ALA A 320 -7.49 13.20 -12.49
N LEU A 321 -8.13 13.59 -13.59
CA LEU A 321 -7.46 13.96 -14.83
C LEU A 321 -6.70 15.28 -14.73
N GLU A 322 -7.18 16.26 -13.97
CA GLU A 322 -6.46 17.50 -13.71
C GLU A 322 -5.14 17.23 -12.97
N LEU A 323 -5.13 16.30 -12.01
CA LEU A 323 -3.92 15.85 -11.31
C LEU A 323 -2.89 15.21 -12.24
N THR A 324 -3.26 14.69 -13.42
CA THR A 324 -2.28 14.12 -14.37
C THR A 324 -1.51 15.19 -15.17
N ARG A 325 -1.91 16.46 -15.12
CA ARG A 325 -1.31 17.50 -15.99
C ARG A 325 0.14 17.79 -15.70
N TYR A 326 0.59 17.59 -14.47
CA TYR A 326 2.00 17.79 -14.10
C TYR A 326 2.91 16.66 -14.61
N LEU A 327 2.36 15.51 -15.02
CA LEU A 327 3.16 14.36 -15.48
C LEU A 327 4.07 14.73 -16.66
N LYS A 328 3.74 15.77 -17.43
CA LYS A 328 4.61 16.34 -18.49
C LYS A 328 5.98 16.82 -17.98
N THR A 329 6.13 17.01 -16.68
CA THR A 329 7.35 17.42 -15.97
C THR A 329 7.80 16.40 -14.91
N GLU A 330 7.04 15.33 -14.69
CA GLU A 330 7.43 14.26 -13.77
C GLU A 330 8.51 13.39 -14.41
N LYS A 331 9.57 13.13 -13.66
CA LYS A 331 10.73 12.35 -14.10
C LYS A 331 10.94 11.08 -13.28
N ASP A 332 10.33 11.00 -12.10
CA ASP A 332 10.46 9.84 -11.24
C ASP A 332 9.56 8.71 -11.71
N PHE A 333 10.07 7.48 -11.70
CA PHE A 333 9.35 6.30 -12.13
C PHE A 333 8.11 6.01 -11.27
N ILE A 334 8.17 6.32 -9.97
CA ILE A 334 7.18 5.86 -8.99
C ILE A 334 5.79 6.46 -9.23
N PRO A 335 5.59 7.78 -9.43
CA PRO A 335 4.27 8.34 -9.76
C PRO A 335 3.76 7.90 -11.13
N TRP A 336 4.66 7.67 -12.09
CA TRP A 336 4.31 7.14 -13.41
C TRP A 336 3.78 5.71 -13.33
N TYR A 337 4.41 4.87 -12.52
CA TYR A 337 3.95 3.50 -12.29
C TYR A 337 2.55 3.47 -11.70
N ALA A 338 2.30 4.25 -10.64
CA ALA A 338 1.01 4.30 -9.95
C ALA A 338 -0.14 4.70 -10.87
N VAL A 339 0.03 5.71 -11.73
CA VAL A 339 -1.04 6.18 -12.62
C VAL A 339 -1.23 5.33 -13.88
N TRP A 340 -0.20 4.58 -14.27
CA TRP A 340 -0.22 3.83 -15.54
C TRP A 340 -1.30 2.75 -15.56
N SER A 341 -1.49 2.02 -14.46
CA SER A 341 -2.55 1.01 -14.31
C SER A 341 -3.93 1.62 -14.57
N HIS A 342 -4.24 2.75 -13.95
CA HIS A 342 -5.51 3.46 -14.09
C HIS A 342 -5.75 3.97 -15.51
N ILE A 343 -4.73 4.58 -16.13
CA ILE A 343 -4.84 5.06 -17.52
C ILE A 343 -5.06 3.88 -18.47
N ARG A 344 -4.34 2.77 -18.27
CA ARG A 344 -4.49 1.55 -19.07
C ARG A 344 -5.91 1.01 -18.95
N ASP A 345 -6.44 0.93 -17.73
CA ASP A 345 -7.78 0.42 -17.48
C ASP A 345 -8.84 1.31 -18.13
N LEU A 346 -8.72 2.64 -18.05
CA LEU A 346 -9.58 3.58 -18.79
C LEU A 346 -9.51 3.37 -20.30
N LEU A 347 -8.30 3.19 -20.86
CA LEU A 347 -8.11 2.94 -22.29
C LEU A 347 -8.75 1.61 -22.73
N HIS A 348 -8.77 0.61 -21.85
CA HIS A 348 -9.47 -0.66 -22.09
C HIS A 348 -10.99 -0.48 -22.01
N THR A 349 -11.50 0.19 -20.96
CA THR A 349 -12.94 0.42 -20.77
C THR A 349 -13.55 1.22 -21.93
N TYR A 350 -12.88 2.28 -22.37
CA TYR A 350 -13.34 3.13 -23.47
C TYR A 350 -12.78 2.71 -24.82
N ALA A 351 -12.34 1.46 -24.97
CA ALA A 351 -11.77 0.97 -26.21
C ALA A 351 -12.72 1.24 -27.40
N GLN A 352 -12.14 1.66 -28.52
CA GLN A 352 -12.84 2.00 -29.76
C GLN A 352 -13.76 3.23 -29.70
N THR A 353 -13.63 4.07 -28.67
CA THR A 353 -14.28 5.39 -28.65
C THR A 353 -13.32 6.49 -29.11
N GLU A 354 -13.88 7.63 -29.53
CA GLU A 354 -13.10 8.83 -29.82
C GLU A 354 -12.36 9.36 -28.58
N VAL A 355 -12.93 9.16 -27.39
CA VAL A 355 -12.29 9.50 -26.10
C VAL A 355 -10.98 8.74 -25.92
N ALA A 356 -10.97 7.43 -26.16
CA ALA A 356 -9.74 6.64 -26.06
C ALA A 356 -8.68 7.06 -27.10
N ASN A 357 -9.08 7.49 -28.29
CA ASN A 357 -8.14 8.03 -29.29
C ASN A 357 -7.50 9.33 -28.80
N GLN A 358 -8.30 10.26 -28.29
CA GLN A 358 -7.80 11.53 -27.72
C GLN A 358 -6.88 11.30 -26.52
N MET A 359 -7.22 10.36 -25.63
CA MET A 359 -6.37 9.95 -24.51
C MET A 359 -5.04 9.38 -24.98
N LYS A 360 -5.02 8.52 -26.01
CA LYS A 360 -3.78 7.99 -26.60
C LYS A 360 -2.90 9.09 -27.19
N VAL A 361 -3.47 10.05 -27.91
CA VAL A 361 -2.73 11.19 -28.49
C VAL A 361 -2.12 12.05 -27.39
N ARG A 362 -2.90 12.39 -26.35
CA ARG A 362 -2.41 13.15 -25.21
C ARG A 362 -1.32 12.38 -24.46
N GLY A 363 -1.53 11.08 -24.20
CA GLY A 363 -0.57 10.19 -23.54
C GLY A 363 0.76 10.13 -24.29
N LYS A 364 0.75 9.99 -25.62
CA LYS A 364 1.97 10.06 -26.45
C LYS A 364 2.70 11.39 -26.29
N THR A 365 1.99 12.51 -26.23
CA THR A 365 2.59 13.85 -26.06
C THR A 365 3.27 14.01 -24.70
N VAL A 366 2.64 13.50 -23.63
CA VAL A 366 3.20 13.55 -22.28
C VAL A 366 4.38 12.58 -22.16
N GLY A 367 4.22 11.34 -22.62
CA GLY A 367 5.24 10.29 -22.55
C GLY A 367 6.46 10.51 -23.46
N ALA A 368 6.31 11.15 -24.62
CA ALA A 368 7.44 11.46 -25.50
C ALA A 368 8.50 12.34 -24.81
N ARG A 369 8.10 13.12 -23.80
CA ARG A 369 9.02 13.92 -22.99
C ARG A 369 9.81 13.13 -21.97
N LEU A 370 9.42 11.89 -21.66
CA LEU A 370 10.19 10.99 -20.79
C LEU A 370 11.39 10.38 -21.52
N VAL A 371 11.21 10.02 -22.81
CA VAL A 371 12.23 9.34 -23.63
C VAL A 371 13.36 10.28 -24.09
N GLN A 372 13.19 11.59 -23.88
CA GLN A 372 14.19 12.61 -24.21
C GLN A 372 15.20 12.87 -23.09
N TRP A 373 15.16 12.12 -21.98
CA TRP A 373 16.06 12.26 -20.83
C TRP A 373 17.07 11.13 -20.72
#